data_AF-A0A7S4D3V5-F1
#
_entry.id   AF-A0A7S4D3V5-F1
#
_cell.length_a   1.000
_cell.length_b   1.000
_cell.length_c   1.000
_cell.angle_alpha   90.00
_cell.angle_beta   90.00
_cell.angle_gamma   90.00
#
_symmetry.space_group_name_H-M   'P 1'
#
loop_
_entity.id
_entity.type
_entity.pdbx_description
1 polymer ?
#
loop_
_entity_poly.entity_id
_entity_poly.type
_entity_poly.pdbx_seq_one_letter_code
_entity_poly.pdbx_strand_id
1 'polypeptide(L)'
;VAVLALGAFMSAMWMTRARPAIAMTPMTGQTIPVSEASDRFTAWGTSGVTLYDADDSVASWVQVLTAEGERRREEEGWQPGVYDARAWDGSWRVKYAPHIRTLSTTLLSTRFDIVYHIRGREIVSNVRYSNALLGKGWLNASGSVDSLNADDSEIVFEQFWVDGDVPQPSAAPDGSALGSAINRLGALGFVRGLSRFPVLWLDDKCCVFSFPPLGVNIATVRE
;
A
#
# COMPACT_ATOMS: atom_id res chain seq x y z
N VAL A 1 18.55 -10.94 5.96
CA VAL A 1 17.71 -11.36 7.11
C VAL A 1 16.33 -10.70 7.08
N ALA A 2 16.21 -9.36 7.02
CA ALA A 2 14.91 -8.67 6.92
C ALA A 2 14.05 -9.13 5.72
N VAL A 3 14.64 -9.27 4.53
CA VAL A 3 13.96 -9.77 3.32
C VAL A 3 13.50 -11.24 3.47
N LEU A 4 14.32 -12.08 4.10
CA LEU A 4 13.98 -13.49 4.37
C LEU A 4 12.84 -13.59 5.40
N ALA A 5 12.84 -12.72 6.40
CA ALA A 5 11.81 -12.66 7.42
C ALA A 5 10.48 -12.09 6.86
N LEU A 6 10.55 -11.13 5.92
CA LEU A 6 9.40 -10.65 5.15
C LEU A 6 8.78 -11.77 4.30
N GLY A 7 9.61 -12.53 3.57
CA GLY A 7 9.15 -13.68 2.78
C GLY A 7 8.55 -14.80 3.64
N ALA A 8 9.13 -15.08 4.81
CA ALA A 8 8.62 -16.07 5.76
C ALA A 8 7.29 -15.63 6.42
N PHE A 9 7.18 -14.36 6.82
CA PHE A 9 5.95 -13.81 7.39
C PHE A 9 4.79 -13.84 6.39
N MET A 10 5.04 -13.44 5.15
CA MET A 10 4.04 -13.45 4.09
C MET A 10 3.62 -14.88 3.72
N SER A 11 4.56 -15.82 3.70
CA SER A 11 4.26 -17.25 3.50
C SER A 11 3.43 -17.85 4.65
N ALA A 12 3.72 -17.47 5.90
CA ALA A 12 2.96 -17.90 7.08
C ALA A 12 1.54 -17.32 7.11
N MET A 13 1.37 -16.06 6.69
CA MET A 13 0.05 -15.44 6.54
C MET A 13 -0.76 -16.08 5.40
N TRP A 14 -0.11 -16.53 4.31
CA TRP A 14 -0.79 -17.21 3.20
C TRP A 14 -1.30 -18.62 3.58
N MET A 15 -0.61 -19.30 4.50
CA MET A 15 -1.03 -20.62 5.02
C MET A 15 -2.19 -20.52 6.02
N THR A 16 -2.41 -19.35 6.62
CA THR A 16 -3.54 -19.10 7.54
C THR A 16 -4.73 -18.52 6.79
N ARG A 17 -5.36 -19.35 5.93
CA ARG A 17 -6.61 -19.05 5.20
C ARG A 17 -7.86 -18.83 6.07
N ALA A 18 -7.71 -18.68 7.38
CA ALA A 18 -8.83 -18.34 8.24
C ALA A 18 -9.03 -16.82 8.16
N ARG A 19 -10.05 -16.38 7.42
CA ARG A 19 -10.61 -15.03 7.55
C ARG A 19 -10.85 -14.77 9.05
N PRO A 20 -10.13 -13.87 9.73
CA PRO A 20 -10.70 -13.27 10.92
C PRO A 20 -11.82 -12.40 10.37
N ALA A 21 -13.07 -12.84 10.53
CA ALA A 21 -14.17 -11.90 10.51
C ALA A 21 -13.92 -10.96 11.69
N ILE A 22 -13.29 -9.81 11.43
CA ILE A 22 -13.32 -8.72 12.40
C ILE A 22 -14.79 -8.30 12.41
N ALA A 23 -15.52 -8.83 13.39
CA ALA A 23 -16.85 -8.35 13.72
C ALA A 23 -16.69 -6.92 14.21
N MET A 24 -16.68 -5.97 13.29
CA MET A 24 -16.73 -4.56 13.63
C MET A 24 -18.16 -4.27 14.09
N THR A 25 -18.27 -3.93 15.37
CA THR A 25 -19.50 -3.40 15.95
C THR A 25 -19.92 -2.19 15.12
N PRO A 26 -21.18 -2.10 14.65
CA PRO A 26 -21.64 -0.93 13.91
C PRO A 26 -21.54 0.28 14.83
N MET A 27 -20.64 1.22 14.52
CA MET A 27 -20.59 2.49 15.22
C MET A 27 -21.87 3.26 14.91
N THR A 28 -22.77 3.28 15.88
CA THR A 28 -23.95 4.14 15.92
C THR A 28 -23.56 5.61 15.78
N GLY A 29 -24.14 6.31 14.81
CA GLY A 29 -24.77 7.61 15.10
C GLY A 29 -24.53 8.81 14.19
N GLN A 30 -23.44 8.87 13.40
CA GLN A 30 -23.24 10.00 12.48
C GLN A 30 -22.36 9.57 11.31
N THR A 31 -22.98 9.44 10.13
CA THR A 31 -22.24 9.29 8.87
C THR A 31 -21.57 10.62 8.56
N ILE A 32 -20.25 10.71 8.73
CA ILE A 32 -19.49 11.86 8.24
C ILE A 32 -19.59 11.90 6.70
N PRO A 33 -19.73 13.08 6.09
CA PRO A 33 -19.63 13.22 4.63
C PRO A 33 -18.30 12.67 4.10
N VAL A 34 -18.32 12.08 2.89
CA VAL A 34 -17.09 11.53 2.27
C VAL A 34 -16.01 12.60 2.09
N SER A 35 -16.40 13.83 1.74
CA SER A 35 -15.46 14.96 1.63
C SER A 35 -14.78 15.27 2.97
N GLU A 36 -15.54 15.23 4.06
CA GLU A 36 -15.01 15.44 5.41
C GLU A 36 -14.08 14.29 5.82
N ALA A 37 -14.39 13.05 5.46
CA ALA A 37 -13.51 11.90 5.68
C ALA A 37 -12.17 12.05 4.93
N SER A 38 -12.22 12.42 3.64
CA SER A 38 -11.03 12.68 2.81
C SER A 38 -10.17 13.81 3.38
N ASP A 39 -10.80 14.94 3.76
CA ASP A 39 -10.11 16.08 4.35
C ASP A 39 -9.46 15.73 5.69
N ARG A 40 -10.16 15.03 6.57
CA ARG A 40 -9.62 14.59 7.87
C ARG A 40 -8.45 13.61 7.70
N PHE A 41 -8.58 12.63 6.82
CA PHE A 41 -7.52 11.66 6.55
C PHE A 41 -6.27 12.35 6.00
N THR A 42 -6.44 13.27 5.06
CA THR A 42 -5.34 14.03 4.43
C THR A 42 -4.66 14.97 5.43
N ALA A 43 -5.45 15.74 6.19
CA ALA A 43 -4.92 16.66 7.21
C ALA A 43 -4.17 15.91 8.31
N TRP A 44 -4.69 14.76 8.74
CA TRP A 44 -4.00 13.88 9.65
C TRP A 44 -2.68 13.40 9.04
N GLY A 45 -2.71 12.81 7.84
CA GLY A 45 -1.55 12.21 7.20
C GLY A 45 -0.39 13.17 6.89
N THR A 46 -0.64 14.47 6.75
CA THR A 46 0.39 15.49 6.48
C THR A 46 1.09 16.04 7.73
N SER A 47 0.60 15.73 8.94
CA SER A 47 1.10 16.30 10.21
C SER A 47 2.40 15.71 10.76
N GLY A 48 3.22 15.06 9.93
CA GLY A 48 4.43 14.34 10.37
C GLY A 48 4.15 12.98 11.02
N VAL A 49 2.88 12.55 11.06
CA VAL A 49 2.46 11.22 11.50
C VAL A 49 2.88 10.12 10.53
N THR A 50 3.02 8.91 11.05
CA THR A 50 3.37 7.69 10.32
C THR A 50 2.21 6.71 10.29
N LEU A 51 2.30 5.66 9.46
CA LEU A 51 1.30 4.59 9.44
C LEU A 51 1.11 3.86 10.77
N TYR A 52 2.06 4.00 11.69
CA TYR A 52 2.02 3.38 13.02
C TYR A 52 1.15 4.14 14.02
N ASP A 53 0.89 5.41 13.74
CA ASP A 53 0.09 6.31 14.59
C ASP A 53 -1.41 6.22 14.27
N ALA A 54 -1.79 5.42 13.26
CA ALA A 54 -3.19 5.23 12.87
C ALA A 54 -3.99 4.53 13.99
N ASP A 55 -5.15 5.11 14.29
CA ASP A 55 -6.12 4.65 15.27
C ASP A 55 -7.46 4.28 14.62
N ASP A 56 -8.48 4.07 15.45
CA ASP A 56 -9.83 3.72 14.99
C ASP A 56 -10.50 4.85 14.20
N SER A 57 -10.10 6.10 14.44
CA SER A 57 -10.61 7.26 13.68
C SER A 57 -10.12 7.19 12.23
N VAL A 58 -8.84 6.90 12.03
CA VAL A 58 -8.25 6.72 10.69
C VAL A 58 -8.90 5.54 9.98
N ALA A 59 -9.10 4.41 10.67
CA ALA A 59 -9.79 3.25 10.12
C ALA A 59 -11.23 3.57 9.68
N SER A 60 -11.96 4.34 10.49
CA SER A 60 -13.31 4.81 10.18
C SER A 60 -13.34 5.69 8.93
N TRP A 61 -12.41 6.64 8.76
CA TRP A 61 -12.36 7.49 7.57
C TRP A 61 -12.08 6.67 6.31
N VAL A 62 -11.11 5.75 6.36
CA VAL A 62 -10.80 4.84 5.24
C VAL A 62 -12.01 3.96 4.88
N GLN A 63 -12.79 3.52 5.87
CA GLN A 63 -14.03 2.77 5.66
C GLN A 63 -15.09 3.61 4.93
N VAL A 64 -15.27 4.89 5.32
CA VAL A 64 -16.19 5.81 4.64
C VAL A 64 -15.79 6.00 3.17
N LEU A 65 -14.50 6.23 2.89
CA LEU A 65 -14.00 6.39 1.51
C LEU A 65 -14.23 5.12 0.67
N THR A 66 -14.00 3.95 1.27
CA THR A 66 -14.19 2.66 0.60
C THR A 66 -15.66 2.40 0.29
N ALA A 67 -16.54 2.58 1.28
CA ALA A 67 -17.98 2.35 1.12
C ALA A 67 -18.60 3.29 0.07
N GLU A 68 -18.16 4.55 0.02
CA GLU A 68 -18.60 5.48 -1.01
C GLU A 68 -18.10 5.07 -2.40
N GLY A 69 -16.85 4.62 -2.52
CA GLY A 69 -16.31 4.12 -3.78
C GLY A 69 -17.07 2.90 -4.30
N GLU A 70 -17.42 1.97 -3.42
CA GLU A 70 -18.26 0.81 -3.74
C GLU A 70 -19.66 1.24 -4.19
N ARG A 71 -20.32 2.13 -3.45
CA ARG A 71 -21.65 2.68 -3.81
C ARG A 71 -21.63 3.31 -5.21
N ARG A 72 -20.68 4.20 -5.48
CA ARG A 72 -20.57 4.89 -6.78
C ARG A 72 -20.27 3.92 -7.92
N ARG A 73 -19.53 2.85 -7.66
CA ARG A 73 -19.29 1.81 -8.67
C ARG A 73 -20.59 1.11 -9.04
N GLU A 74 -21.39 0.72 -8.05
CA GLU A 74 -22.66 0.02 -8.25
C GLU A 74 -23.74 0.90 -8.89
N GLU A 75 -23.84 2.16 -8.46
CA GLU A 75 -24.93 3.07 -8.87
C GLU A 75 -24.58 3.92 -10.10
N GLU A 76 -23.31 4.34 -10.24
CA GLU A 76 -22.87 5.31 -11.24
C GLU A 76 -21.90 4.70 -12.27
N GLY A 77 -21.48 3.45 -12.10
CA GLY A 77 -20.40 2.87 -12.88
C GLY A 77 -19.08 3.63 -12.70
N TRP A 78 -18.87 4.24 -11.52
CA TRP A 78 -17.67 5.03 -11.25
C TRP A 78 -16.42 4.16 -11.16
N GLN A 79 -15.37 4.61 -11.85
CA GLN A 79 -14.10 3.90 -11.95
C GLN A 79 -12.94 4.83 -11.60
N PRO A 80 -12.32 4.69 -10.41
CA PRO A 80 -11.26 5.58 -9.98
C PRO A 80 -10.02 5.41 -10.86
N GLY A 81 -9.60 6.49 -11.53
CA GLY A 81 -8.28 6.56 -12.18
C GLY A 81 -8.09 5.77 -13.48
N VAL A 82 -9.14 5.12 -14.00
CA VAL A 82 -9.09 4.35 -15.26
C VAL A 82 -8.94 5.26 -16.48
N TYR A 83 -9.70 6.36 -16.52
CA TYR A 83 -9.78 7.25 -17.69
C TYR A 83 -8.87 8.49 -17.61
N ASP A 84 -8.31 8.79 -16.45
CA ASP A 84 -7.41 9.93 -16.25
C ASP A 84 -6.13 9.47 -15.54
N ALA A 85 -5.13 9.11 -16.34
CA ALA A 85 -3.80 8.76 -15.84
C ALA A 85 -3.17 9.90 -15.02
N ARG A 86 -3.54 11.17 -15.29
CA ARG A 86 -3.01 12.32 -14.54
C ARG A 86 -3.57 12.39 -13.13
N ALA A 87 -4.71 11.76 -12.86
CA ALA A 87 -5.24 11.64 -11.50
C ALA A 87 -4.23 10.93 -10.57
N TRP A 88 -3.36 10.08 -11.12
CA TRP A 88 -2.32 9.38 -10.37
C TRP A 88 -1.02 10.15 -10.22
N ASP A 89 -0.75 11.16 -11.06
CA ASP A 89 0.57 11.81 -11.13
C ASP A 89 0.98 12.44 -9.80
N GLY A 90 2.11 12.01 -9.24
CA GLY A 90 2.65 12.58 -8.01
C GLY A 90 3.27 11.54 -7.09
N SER A 91 3.56 11.98 -5.87
CA SER A 91 4.09 11.14 -4.80
C SER A 91 2.98 10.84 -3.80
N TRP A 92 2.87 9.58 -3.39
CA TRP A 92 1.81 9.09 -2.52
C TRP A 92 2.42 8.30 -1.38
N ARG A 93 2.33 8.82 -0.15
CA ARG A 93 2.86 8.13 1.02
C ARG A 93 1.80 7.31 1.72
N VAL A 94 2.11 6.07 2.08
CA VAL A 94 1.20 5.21 2.85
C VAL A 94 1.08 5.72 4.27
N LYS A 95 -0.17 5.97 4.68
CA LYS A 95 -0.51 6.45 6.03
C LYS A 95 -1.41 5.50 6.79
N TYR A 96 -2.02 4.53 6.10
CA TYR A 96 -2.78 3.47 6.75
C TYR A 96 -2.48 2.15 6.05
N ALA A 97 -1.94 1.17 6.80
CA ALA A 97 -1.68 -0.19 6.32
C ALA A 97 -1.59 -1.14 7.53
N PRO A 98 -2.73 -1.65 8.04
CA PRO A 98 -2.77 -2.39 9.30
C PRO A 98 -1.88 -3.64 9.29
N HIS A 99 -1.78 -4.32 8.14
CA HIS A 99 -0.91 -5.49 8.00
C HIS A 99 0.60 -5.16 8.07
N ILE A 100 1.03 -3.95 7.66
CA ILE A 100 2.41 -3.50 7.81
C ILE A 100 2.75 -3.25 9.28
N ARG A 101 1.78 -2.83 10.09
CA ARG A 101 1.95 -2.72 11.55
C ARG A 101 2.16 -4.09 12.18
N THR A 102 1.35 -5.08 11.79
CA THR A 102 1.52 -6.47 12.24
C THR A 102 2.88 -7.01 11.82
N LEU A 103 3.27 -6.82 10.56
CA LEU A 103 4.57 -7.20 10.02
C LEU A 103 5.72 -6.57 10.81
N SER A 104 5.65 -5.27 11.11
CA SER A 104 6.65 -4.56 11.92
C SER A 104 6.88 -5.26 13.26
N THR A 105 5.82 -5.63 13.97
CA THR A 105 5.90 -6.35 15.25
C THR A 105 6.59 -7.70 15.08
N THR A 106 6.24 -8.46 14.05
CA THR A 106 6.86 -9.78 13.80
C THR A 106 8.32 -9.67 13.36
N LEU A 107 8.69 -8.58 12.69
CA LEU A 107 10.06 -8.29 12.26
C LEU A 107 10.86 -7.49 13.28
N LEU A 108 10.78 -7.87 14.57
CA LEU A 108 11.56 -7.26 15.65
C LEU A 108 11.41 -5.73 15.70
N SER A 109 10.19 -5.22 15.52
CA SER A 109 9.88 -3.79 15.47
C SER A 109 10.57 -3.03 14.31
N THR A 110 10.74 -3.68 13.15
CA THR A 110 11.22 -3.02 11.94
C THR A 110 10.20 -1.97 11.47
N ARG A 111 10.64 -0.71 11.38
CA ARG A 111 9.84 0.39 10.86
C ARG A 111 9.93 0.43 9.34
N PHE A 112 8.80 0.72 8.71
CA PHE A 112 8.61 0.87 7.27
C PHE A 112 8.01 2.25 6.97
N ASP A 113 8.55 2.93 5.97
CA ASP A 113 8.01 4.15 5.37
C ASP A 113 7.89 3.90 3.87
N ILE A 114 6.68 4.00 3.33
CA ILE A 114 6.35 3.53 1.98
C ILE A 114 5.85 4.72 1.17
N VAL A 115 6.53 5.01 0.05
CA VAL A 115 6.16 6.08 -0.88
C VAL A 115 6.06 5.50 -2.28
N TYR A 116 4.96 5.82 -2.96
CA TYR A 116 4.78 5.55 -4.38
C TYR A 116 5.03 6.83 -5.17
N HIS A 117 5.79 6.74 -6.25
CA HIS A 117 5.89 7.79 -7.25
C HIS A 117 5.21 7.30 -8.51
N ILE A 118 4.21 8.02 -8.98
CA ILE A 118 3.45 7.66 -10.17
C ILE A 118 3.58 8.77 -11.21
N ARG A 119 3.87 8.38 -12.45
CA ARG A 119 3.93 9.27 -13.61
C ARG A 119 3.29 8.61 -14.82
N GLY A 120 2.18 9.18 -15.29
CA GLY A 120 1.32 8.57 -16.28
C GLY A 120 0.78 7.24 -15.77
N ARG A 121 1.32 6.14 -16.31
CA ARG A 121 1.00 4.78 -15.87
C ARG A 121 2.16 4.07 -15.20
N GLU A 122 3.32 4.69 -15.08
CA GLU A 122 4.48 4.07 -14.41
C GLU A 122 4.42 4.34 -12.92
N ILE A 123 4.65 3.30 -12.11
CA ILE A 123 4.72 3.40 -10.65
C ILE A 123 6.06 2.87 -10.15
N VAL A 124 6.65 3.60 -9.21
CA VAL A 124 7.80 3.16 -8.41
C VAL A 124 7.43 3.20 -6.94
N SER A 125 7.54 2.07 -6.25
CA SER A 125 7.36 1.94 -4.81
C SER A 125 8.72 1.91 -4.12
N ASN A 126 8.95 2.85 -3.22
CA ASN A 126 10.13 2.91 -2.38
C ASN A 126 9.73 2.64 -0.92
N VAL A 127 10.25 1.58 -0.34
CA VAL A 127 10.02 1.22 1.07
C VAL A 127 11.30 1.38 1.85
N ARG A 128 11.40 2.44 2.63
CA ARG A 128 12.48 2.60 3.60
C ARG A 128 12.22 1.69 4.78
N TYR A 129 13.17 0.81 5.10
CA TYR A 129 13.12 0.02 6.32
C TYR A 129 14.20 0.44 7.31
N SER A 130 13.89 0.33 8.60
CA SER A 130 14.79 0.67 9.69
C SER A 130 14.58 -0.23 10.89
N ASN A 131 15.64 -0.91 11.32
CA ASN A 131 15.66 -1.74 12.52
C ASN A 131 17.00 -1.58 13.25
N ALA A 132 16.98 -1.50 14.58
CA ALA A 132 18.20 -1.32 15.38
C ALA A 132 19.18 -2.51 15.27
N LEU A 133 18.67 -3.71 14.99
CA LEU A 133 19.44 -4.96 14.92
C LEU A 133 19.71 -5.40 13.47
N LEU A 134 18.77 -5.17 12.55
CA LEU A 134 18.86 -5.62 11.14
C LEU A 134 19.41 -4.55 10.19
N GLY A 135 19.61 -3.33 10.67
CA GLY A 135 20.09 -2.20 9.86
C GLY A 135 18.98 -1.45 9.14
N LYS A 136 19.39 -0.66 8.14
CA LYS A 136 18.52 0.23 7.36
C LYS A 136 18.78 0.03 5.87
N GLY A 137 17.78 0.29 5.04
CA GLY A 137 17.92 0.24 3.60
C GLY A 137 16.59 0.47 2.89
N TRP A 138 16.55 0.17 1.59
CA TRP A 138 15.37 0.34 0.76
C TRP A 138 14.94 -0.98 0.13
N LEU A 139 13.63 -1.24 0.11
CA LEU A 139 13.02 -2.25 -0.75
C LEU A 139 12.26 -1.50 -1.83
N ASN A 140 12.68 -1.70 -3.08
CA ASN A 140 12.14 -0.97 -4.21
C ASN A 140 11.40 -1.91 -5.14
N ALA A 141 10.34 -1.40 -5.75
CA ALA A 141 9.62 -2.08 -6.80
C ALA A 141 9.19 -1.09 -7.88
N SER A 142 9.11 -1.54 -9.13
CA SER A 142 8.53 -0.75 -10.22
C SER A 142 7.56 -1.58 -11.04
N GLY A 143 6.63 -0.90 -11.70
CA GLY A 143 5.69 -1.48 -12.63
C GLY A 143 4.71 -0.43 -13.14
N SER A 144 3.44 -0.79 -13.27
CA SER A 144 2.43 0.05 -13.87
C SER A 144 1.10 0.12 -13.10
N VAL A 145 0.37 1.23 -13.31
CA VAL A 145 -1.06 1.32 -13.07
C VAL A 145 -1.75 0.88 -14.36
N ASP A 146 -2.43 -0.27 -14.31
CA ASP A 146 -3.16 -0.85 -15.43
C ASP A 146 -4.66 -0.89 -15.15
N SER A 147 -5.44 -1.29 -16.14
CA SER A 147 -6.87 -1.55 -16.03
C SER A 147 -7.08 -3.05 -15.84
N LEU A 148 -7.52 -3.47 -14.66
CA LEU A 148 -7.80 -4.87 -14.29
C LEU A 148 -8.88 -5.48 -15.21
N ASN A 149 -9.82 -4.64 -15.64
CA ASN A 149 -10.89 -4.90 -16.59
C ASN A 149 -11.40 -3.52 -17.10
N ALA A 150 -12.53 -3.48 -17.81
CA ALA A 150 -13.14 -2.21 -18.23
C ALA A 150 -13.56 -1.32 -17.04
N ASP A 151 -13.51 -1.83 -15.80
CA ASP A 151 -14.18 -1.28 -14.62
C ASP A 151 -13.26 -0.99 -13.41
N ASP A 152 -12.01 -1.42 -13.43
CA ASP A 152 -11.12 -1.39 -12.27
C ASP A 152 -9.69 -0.99 -12.67
N SER A 153 -9.07 -0.10 -11.90
CA SER A 153 -7.61 0.10 -11.94
C SER A 153 -6.90 -0.89 -11.01
N GLU A 154 -5.77 -1.42 -11.46
CA GLU A 154 -4.85 -2.22 -10.65
C GLU A 154 -3.42 -1.67 -10.69
N ILE A 155 -2.71 -1.83 -9.58
CA ILE A 155 -1.27 -1.62 -9.51
C ILE A 155 -0.56 -2.96 -9.69
N VAL A 156 0.30 -3.04 -10.70
CA VAL A 156 1.11 -4.23 -11.03
C VAL A 156 2.59 -3.91 -10.87
N PHE A 157 3.30 -4.68 -10.04
CA PHE A 157 4.76 -4.58 -9.90
C PHE A 157 5.45 -5.72 -10.64
N GLU A 158 6.49 -5.37 -11.39
CA GLU A 158 7.18 -6.26 -12.33
C GLU A 158 8.67 -6.42 -11.98
N GLN A 159 9.29 -5.38 -11.42
CA GLN A 159 10.70 -5.37 -11.05
C GLN A 159 10.85 -5.08 -9.56
N PHE A 160 11.85 -5.69 -8.93
CA PHE A 160 12.13 -5.56 -7.50
C PHE A 160 13.64 -5.49 -7.27
N TRP A 161 14.08 -4.60 -6.39
CA TRP A 161 15.50 -4.47 -6.00
C TRP A 161 15.64 -3.91 -4.59
N VAL A 162 16.88 -3.89 -4.09
CA VAL A 162 17.20 -3.44 -2.73
C VAL A 162 18.39 -2.51 -2.79
N ASP A 163 18.27 -1.35 -2.16
CA ASP A 163 19.41 -0.48 -1.90
C ASP A 163 19.84 -0.59 -0.42
N GLY A 164 21.11 -0.30 -0.17
CA GLY A 164 21.64 -0.16 1.18
C GLY A 164 21.14 1.10 1.88
N ASP A 165 21.82 1.49 2.97
CA ASP A 165 21.52 2.72 3.70
C ASP A 165 22.01 3.97 2.93
N VAL A 166 21.34 4.27 1.83
CA VAL A 166 21.60 5.46 1.00
C VAL A 166 20.53 6.55 1.24
N PRO A 167 20.85 7.85 1.07
CA PRO A 167 19.89 8.94 1.29
C PRO A 167 18.65 8.87 0.40
N GLN A 168 18.81 8.40 -0.84
CA GLN A 168 17.74 8.23 -1.82
C GLN A 168 17.88 6.87 -2.50
N PRO A 169 16.77 6.16 -2.75
CA PRO A 169 16.79 4.90 -3.46
C PRO A 169 17.18 5.10 -4.93
N SER A 170 17.74 4.07 -5.54
CA SER A 170 17.99 4.02 -6.97
C SER A 170 16.66 3.94 -7.74
N ALA A 171 16.60 4.59 -8.90
CA ALA A 171 15.37 4.64 -9.71
C ALA A 171 15.06 3.32 -10.43
N ALA A 172 16.05 2.43 -10.56
CA ALA A 172 15.96 1.17 -11.27
C ALA A 172 17.02 0.19 -10.73
N PRO A 173 16.83 -1.13 -10.90
CA PRO A 173 17.83 -2.11 -10.48
C PRO A 173 19.17 -1.88 -11.19
N ASP A 174 20.26 -1.80 -10.41
CA ASP A 174 21.60 -1.95 -10.96
C ASP A 174 21.88 -3.45 -11.20
N GLY A 175 22.57 -3.80 -12.28
CA GLY A 175 22.85 -5.20 -12.62
C GLY A 175 23.83 -5.91 -11.66
N SER A 176 24.01 -5.43 -10.43
CA SER A 176 25.04 -5.90 -9.50
C SER A 176 24.64 -7.17 -8.73
N ALA A 177 25.65 -7.93 -8.27
CA ALA A 177 25.51 -9.29 -7.74
C ALA A 177 24.62 -9.43 -6.48
N LEU A 178 24.40 -8.37 -5.70
CA LEU A 178 23.44 -8.40 -4.58
C LEU A 178 21.99 -8.55 -5.09
N GLY A 179 21.70 -8.06 -6.30
CA GLY A 179 20.43 -8.25 -7.01
C GLY A 179 20.17 -9.71 -7.39
N SER A 180 21.22 -10.52 -7.60
CA SER A 180 21.10 -11.92 -8.04
C SER A 180 20.69 -12.91 -6.94
N ALA A 181 21.05 -12.65 -5.67
CA ALA A 181 20.65 -13.48 -4.53
C ALA A 181 19.20 -13.20 -4.11
N ILE A 182 18.72 -11.97 -4.30
CA ILE A 182 17.35 -11.53 -4.00
C ILE A 182 16.39 -11.87 -5.14
N ASN A 183 16.84 -11.76 -6.41
CA ASN A 183 16.06 -12.22 -7.58
C ASN A 183 15.69 -13.72 -7.49
N ARG A 184 16.50 -14.56 -6.83
CA ARG A 184 16.20 -15.99 -6.66
C ARG A 184 15.27 -16.32 -5.48
N LEU A 185 15.22 -15.46 -4.45
CA LEU A 185 14.43 -15.71 -3.23
C LEU A 185 13.06 -15.00 -3.25
N GLY A 186 12.87 -13.99 -4.11
CA GLY A 186 11.58 -13.31 -4.29
C GLY A 186 10.71 -13.82 -5.45
N ALA A 187 11.30 -14.31 -6.55
CA ALA A 187 10.59 -14.41 -7.83
C ALA A 187 9.55 -15.54 -7.95
N LEU A 188 9.63 -16.65 -7.19
CA LEU A 188 8.86 -17.86 -7.52
C LEU A 188 7.54 -18.06 -6.76
N GLY A 189 7.25 -17.29 -5.70
CA GLY A 189 6.00 -17.41 -4.94
C GLY A 189 5.34 -16.11 -4.48
N PHE A 190 6.12 -15.02 -4.41
CA PHE A 190 5.72 -13.74 -3.84
C PHE A 190 5.00 -12.82 -4.83
N VAL A 191 5.34 -12.92 -6.13
CA VAL A 191 5.13 -11.80 -7.07
C VAL A 191 3.71 -11.66 -7.60
N ARG A 192 2.99 -12.75 -7.91
CA ARG A 192 1.66 -12.61 -8.58
C ARG A 192 0.49 -12.26 -7.66
N GLY A 193 0.55 -12.65 -6.38
CA GLY A 193 -0.51 -12.35 -5.40
C GLY A 193 -0.37 -10.95 -4.78
N LEU A 194 0.80 -10.33 -4.91
CA LEU A 194 1.14 -9.00 -4.42
C LEU A 194 1.29 -7.97 -5.54
N SER A 195 0.94 -8.32 -6.77
CA SER A 195 1.02 -7.43 -7.93
C SER A 195 -0.35 -6.94 -8.37
N ARG A 196 -1.39 -7.04 -7.52
CA ARG A 196 -2.75 -6.62 -7.88
C ARG A 196 -3.43 -5.99 -6.68
N PHE A 197 -3.63 -4.69 -6.77
CA PHE A 197 -4.29 -3.90 -5.75
C PHE A 197 -5.44 -3.13 -6.39
N PRO A 198 -6.69 -3.63 -6.25
CA PRO A 198 -7.87 -2.91 -6.71
C PRO A 198 -7.98 -1.55 -6.04
N VAL A 199 -8.25 -0.52 -6.82
CA VAL A 199 -8.44 0.84 -6.32
C VAL A 199 -9.88 1.00 -5.88
N LEU A 200 -10.08 1.37 -4.61
CA LEU A 200 -11.38 1.54 -3.98
C LEU A 200 -11.80 3.02 -3.93
N TRP A 201 -10.82 3.93 -3.77
CA TRP A 201 -11.04 5.37 -3.77
C TRP A 201 -9.85 6.09 -4.38
N LEU A 202 -10.09 7.16 -5.14
CA LEU A 202 -9.06 8.07 -5.64
C LEU A 202 -9.66 9.48 -5.79
N ASP A 203 -8.99 10.45 -5.18
CA ASP A 203 -9.21 11.88 -5.42
C ASP A 203 -7.87 12.62 -5.59
N ASP A 204 -7.89 13.95 -5.55
CA ASP A 204 -6.70 14.79 -5.67
C ASP A 204 -5.78 14.74 -4.44
N LYS A 205 -6.23 14.19 -3.31
CA LYS A 205 -5.54 14.24 -2.01
C LYS A 205 -5.14 12.87 -1.49
N CYS A 206 -5.95 11.85 -1.72
CA CYS A 206 -5.77 10.52 -1.16
C CYS A 206 -6.21 9.40 -2.10
N CYS A 207 -5.68 8.20 -1.83
CA CYS A 207 -6.04 6.99 -2.55
C CYS A 207 -6.20 5.84 -1.56
N VAL A 208 -7.17 4.96 -1.82
CA VAL A 208 -7.39 3.74 -1.05
C VAL A 208 -7.39 2.56 -2.00
N PHE A 209 -6.62 1.53 -1.67
CA PHE A 209 -6.57 0.28 -2.42
C PHE A 209 -6.76 -0.91 -1.50
N SER A 210 -7.36 -1.97 -2.04
CA SER A 210 -7.52 -3.23 -1.34
C SER A 210 -6.20 -3.99 -1.35
N PHE A 211 -5.94 -4.70 -0.26
CA PHE A 211 -4.95 -5.77 -0.20
C PHE A 211 -5.66 -7.13 -0.09
N PRO A 212 -6.05 -7.74 -1.22
CA PRO A 212 -6.85 -8.96 -1.24
C PRO A 212 -6.30 -10.13 -0.43
N PRO A 213 -4.97 -10.38 -0.36
CA PRO A 213 -4.43 -11.49 0.42
C PRO A 213 -4.85 -11.51 1.89
N LEU A 214 -5.11 -10.34 2.49
CA LEU A 214 -5.52 -10.21 3.89
C LEU A 214 -6.90 -9.57 4.07
N GLY A 215 -7.55 -9.14 2.99
CA GLY A 215 -8.84 -8.45 3.05
C GLY A 215 -8.76 -7.14 3.85
N VAL A 216 -7.63 -6.43 3.77
CA VAL A 216 -7.43 -5.13 4.46
C VAL A 216 -7.20 -4.03 3.44
N ASN A 217 -7.50 -2.79 3.81
CA ASN A 217 -7.27 -1.64 2.94
C ASN A 217 -5.94 -0.95 3.27
N ILE A 218 -5.38 -0.31 2.25
CA ILE A 218 -4.21 0.54 2.35
C ILE A 218 -4.63 1.93 1.88
N ALA A 219 -4.28 2.96 2.63
CA ALA A 219 -4.57 4.33 2.24
C ALA A 219 -3.31 5.21 2.22
N THR A 220 -3.25 6.05 1.19
CA THR A 220 -2.14 6.97 0.93
C THR A 220 -2.62 8.41 0.88
N VAL A 221 -1.71 9.33 1.20
CA VAL A 221 -1.90 10.77 1.03
C VAL A 221 -0.91 11.26 -0.02
N ARG A 222 -1.35 12.17 -0.88
CA ARG A 222 -0.51 12.83 -1.88
C ARG A 222 0.42 13.86 -1.20
N GLU A 223 1.68 13.89 -1.63
CA GLU A 223 2.70 14.87 -1.19
C GLU A 223 2.87 16.04 -2.17
#